data_AF-A0AAP0WZ43-F1
#
_entry.id   AF-A0AAP0WZ43-F1
#
_cell.length_a   1.000
_cell.length_b   1.000
_cell.length_c   1.000
_cell.angle_alpha   90.00
_cell.angle_beta   90.00
_cell.angle_gamma   90.00
#
_symmetry.space_group_name_H-M   'P 1'
#
loop_
_entity.id
_entity.type
_entity.pdbx_description
1 polymer ?
#
loop_
_entity_poly.entity_id
_entity_poly.type
_entity_poly.pdbx_seq_one_letter_code
_entity_poly.pdbx_strand_id
1 'polypeptide(L)'
;MEQWRPGPVYIRRAVLLSPVIVTDITSTASDPEAAWTDLDQRLPILFEDIIWYNGQLYAVDNYYDLILFELGLRPRGTRLNLPCPAGYDRDYRKGDRCIYSVESCGELLMVVKTWNCNRARLPNLPRYVTTTFAVFKLNPRGHCWIKVESLGDRMLFVGASNGISVSASYFLGFKGNCKSYT
;
A
#
# COMPACT_ATOMS: atom_id res chain seq x y z
N MET A 1 10.55 -46.95 2.02
CA MET A 1 9.96 -45.96 2.94
C MET A 1 10.58 -44.63 2.58
N GLU A 2 9.90 -43.85 1.75
CA GLU A 2 10.38 -42.55 1.28
C GLU A 2 9.49 -41.47 1.90
N GLN A 3 10.12 -40.57 2.66
CA GLN A 3 9.46 -39.54 3.45
C GLN A 3 8.94 -38.43 2.53
N TRP A 4 7.63 -38.25 2.50
CA TRP A 4 6.99 -37.08 1.89
C TRP A 4 7.39 -35.82 2.67
N ARG A 5 8.02 -34.85 1.98
CA ARG A 5 8.25 -33.49 2.49
C ARG A 5 7.30 -32.54 1.75
N PRO A 6 6.61 -31.61 2.43
CA PRO A 6 5.81 -30.61 1.73
C PRO A 6 6.74 -29.64 1.00
N GLY A 7 6.54 -29.51 -0.31
CA GLY A 7 7.20 -28.49 -1.12
C GLY A 7 6.70 -27.08 -0.75
N PRO A 8 7.48 -26.02 -1.05
CA PRO A 8 7.08 -24.66 -0.76
C PRO A 8 5.76 -24.30 -1.46
N VAL A 9 4.79 -23.82 -0.68
CA VAL A 9 3.55 -23.23 -1.18
C VAL A 9 3.89 -21.85 -1.71
N TYR A 10 3.96 -21.70 -3.03
CA TYR A 10 4.12 -20.40 -3.67
C TYR A 10 2.74 -19.76 -3.83
N ILE A 11 2.52 -18.60 -3.20
CA ILE A 11 1.37 -17.75 -3.49
C ILE A 11 1.59 -17.20 -4.91
N ARG A 12 0.98 -17.84 -5.91
CA ARG A 12 0.99 -17.40 -7.30
C ARG A 12 -0.31 -16.67 -7.59
N ARG A 13 -0.26 -15.33 -7.59
CA ARG A 13 -1.19 -14.44 -8.32
C ARG A 13 -0.70 -13.00 -8.14
N ALA A 14 -0.04 -12.48 -9.18
CA ALA A 14 0.20 -11.04 -9.29
C ALA A 14 -1.03 -10.41 -9.95
N VAL A 15 -1.48 -9.27 -9.41
CA VAL A 15 -2.66 -8.54 -9.84
C VAL A 15 -2.19 -7.18 -10.34
N LEU A 16 -2.56 -6.83 -11.57
CA LEU A 16 -2.29 -5.50 -12.12
C LEU A 16 -3.54 -4.62 -11.98
N LEU A 17 -3.36 -3.40 -11.49
CA LEU A 17 -4.38 -2.36 -11.46
C LEU A 17 -3.97 -1.30 -12.50
N SER A 18 -4.73 -1.15 -13.58
CA SER A 18 -4.44 -0.24 -14.69
C SER A 18 -5.24 1.08 -14.57
N PRO A 19 -4.78 2.24 -15.10
CA PRO A 19 -3.58 2.47 -15.91
C PRO A 19 -2.62 3.43 -15.22
N VAL A 20 -1.63 2.89 -14.50
CA VAL A 20 -0.33 3.55 -14.35
C VAL A 20 0.67 2.64 -15.02
N ILE A 21 1.36 3.18 -16.02
CA ILE A 21 2.39 2.50 -16.79
C ILE A 21 3.44 1.97 -15.80
N VAL A 22 3.40 0.69 -15.50
CA VAL A 22 4.54 -0.06 -14.96
C VAL A 22 5.24 -0.66 -16.17
N THR A 23 6.17 0.10 -16.75
CA THR A 23 7.14 -0.45 -17.69
C THR A 23 8.08 -1.37 -16.93
N ASP A 24 8.16 -2.62 -17.40
CA ASP A 24 9.05 -3.71 -17.00
C ASP A 24 8.87 -4.32 -15.61
N ILE A 25 7.98 -5.30 -15.55
CA ILE A 25 8.25 -6.52 -14.79
C ILE A 25 8.23 -7.66 -15.80
N THR A 26 9.40 -7.98 -16.37
CA THR A 26 9.55 -9.16 -17.23
C THR A 26 9.41 -10.41 -16.35
N SER A 27 8.22 -11.00 -16.29
CA SER A 27 8.07 -12.36 -15.79
C SER A 27 8.54 -13.32 -16.89
N THR A 28 9.68 -13.96 -16.70
CA THR A 28 10.03 -15.15 -17.48
C THR A 28 9.14 -16.29 -16.98
N ALA A 29 7.90 -16.35 -17.49
CA ALA A 29 6.96 -17.42 -17.21
C ALA A 29 7.09 -18.49 -18.30
N SER A 30 7.48 -19.69 -17.91
CA SER A 30 7.46 -20.89 -18.75
C SER A 30 6.05 -21.48 -18.90
N ASP A 31 5.00 -20.65 -18.83
CA ASP A 31 3.60 -21.10 -18.86
C ASP A 31 2.75 -20.16 -19.75
N PRO A 32 2.42 -20.58 -20.98
CA PRO A 32 1.73 -19.75 -21.96
C PRO A 32 0.25 -19.47 -21.65
N GLU A 33 -0.33 -20.07 -20.61
CA GLU A 33 -1.73 -19.88 -20.20
C GLU A 33 -1.93 -18.92 -19.00
N ALA A 34 -0.85 -18.33 -18.46
CA ALA A 34 -0.96 -17.31 -17.42
C ALA A 34 -1.51 -15.98 -17.98
N ALA A 35 -2.82 -15.94 -18.25
CA ALA A 35 -3.52 -14.73 -18.66
C ALA A 35 -3.75 -13.81 -17.46
N TRP A 36 -3.43 -12.52 -17.63
CA TRP A 36 -3.69 -11.49 -16.64
C TRP A 36 -5.18 -11.16 -16.60
N THR A 37 -5.79 -11.19 -15.41
CA THR A 37 -7.20 -10.82 -15.21
C THR A 37 -7.29 -9.43 -14.60
N ASP A 38 -7.95 -8.52 -15.30
CA ASP A 38 -8.27 -7.18 -14.80
C ASP A 38 -9.36 -7.26 -13.73
N LEU A 39 -9.14 -6.62 -12.58
CA LEU A 39 -10.01 -6.79 -11.42
C LEU A 39 -11.29 -5.96 -11.50
N ASP A 40 -11.29 -4.80 -12.16
CA ASP A 40 -12.54 -4.02 -12.34
C ASP A 40 -12.36 -2.85 -13.33
N GLN A 41 -12.78 -3.02 -14.59
CA GLN A 41 -12.74 -1.95 -15.61
C GLN A 41 -13.80 -0.85 -15.41
N ARG A 42 -14.71 -1.01 -14.44
CA ARG A 42 -15.88 -0.13 -14.29
C ARG A 42 -15.63 1.07 -13.39
N LEU A 43 -14.51 1.07 -12.67
CA LEU A 43 -14.17 2.11 -11.74
C LEU A 43 -13.10 3.02 -12.37
N PRO A 44 -13.40 4.30 -12.67
CA PRO A 44 -12.39 5.26 -13.13
C PRO A 44 -11.53 5.72 -11.96
N ILE A 45 -10.91 4.77 -11.26
CA ILE A 45 -10.20 4.96 -9.99
C ILE A 45 -8.73 4.63 -10.22
N LEU A 46 -7.86 5.47 -9.65
CA LEU A 46 -6.45 5.15 -9.52
C LEU A 46 -6.20 4.63 -8.12
N PHE A 47 -5.72 3.39 -8.07
CA PHE A 47 -5.28 2.78 -6.82
C PHE A 47 -3.85 3.25 -6.53
N GLU A 48 -3.62 3.62 -5.27
CA GLU A 48 -2.30 4.01 -4.78
C GLU A 48 -1.54 2.79 -4.25
N ASP A 49 -2.24 1.86 -3.60
CA ASP A 49 -1.66 0.62 -3.09
C ASP A 49 -2.71 -0.49 -2.91
N ILE A 50 -2.23 -1.73 -2.77
CA ILE A 50 -3.03 -2.95 -2.59
C ILE A 50 -2.46 -3.80 -1.44
N ILE A 51 -3.34 -4.40 -0.65
CA ILE A 51 -2.94 -5.22 0.49
C ILE A 51 -3.87 -6.41 0.72
N TRP A 52 -3.28 -7.55 1.07
CA TRP A 52 -4.01 -8.67 1.65
C TRP A 52 -4.04 -8.53 3.17
N TYR A 53 -5.22 -8.34 3.74
CA TYR A 53 -5.38 -8.12 5.17
C TYR A 53 -6.59 -8.89 5.69
N ASN A 54 -6.42 -9.60 6.82
CA ASN A 54 -7.49 -10.36 7.48
C ASN A 54 -8.31 -11.27 6.53
N GLY A 55 -7.61 -11.94 5.60
CA GLY A 55 -8.23 -12.87 4.64
C GLY A 55 -8.97 -12.21 3.46
N GLN A 56 -8.85 -10.89 3.31
CA GLN A 56 -9.51 -10.12 2.26
C GLN A 56 -8.49 -9.28 1.47
N LEU A 57 -8.80 -9.00 0.20
CA LEU A 57 -8.00 -8.13 -0.64
C LEU A 57 -8.58 -6.72 -0.62
N TYR A 58 -7.76 -5.74 -0.25
CA TYR A 58 -8.13 -4.34 -0.27
C TYR A 58 -7.21 -3.56 -1.21
N ALA A 59 -7.75 -2.55 -1.86
CA ALA A 59 -6.94 -1.49 -2.45
C ALA A 59 -7.33 -0.15 -1.84
N VAL A 60 -6.37 0.76 -1.73
CA VAL A 60 -6.62 2.15 -1.34
C VAL A 60 -6.55 3.03 -2.58
N ASP A 61 -7.51 3.93 -2.75
CA ASP A 61 -7.50 4.89 -3.84
C ASP A 61 -6.87 6.23 -3.46
N ASN A 62 -6.68 7.08 -4.46
CA ASN A 62 -6.14 8.43 -4.29
C ASN A 62 -7.04 9.36 -3.42
N TYR A 63 -8.28 8.96 -3.14
CA TYR A 63 -9.22 9.65 -2.25
C TYR A 63 -9.24 9.12 -0.82
N TYR A 64 -8.28 8.25 -0.47
CA TYR A 64 -8.15 7.60 0.83
C TYR A 64 -9.30 6.63 1.15
N ASP A 65 -10.08 6.21 0.15
CA ASP A 65 -11.11 5.19 0.36
C ASP A 65 -10.51 3.80 0.17
N LEU A 66 -11.09 2.81 0.86
CA LEU A 66 -10.76 1.41 0.66
C LEU A 66 -11.78 0.77 -0.28
N ILE A 67 -11.26 -0.06 -1.18
CA ILE A 67 -12.02 -0.91 -2.07
C ILE A 67 -11.77 -2.34 -1.63
N LEU A 68 -12.81 -3.01 -1.13
CA LEU A 68 -12.78 -4.44 -0.86
C LEU A 68 -13.02 -5.20 -2.17
N PHE A 69 -12.09 -6.09 -2.54
CA PHE A 69 -12.23 -6.95 -3.69
C PHE A 69 -12.74 -8.34 -3.28
N GLU A 70 -13.90 -8.69 -3.82
CA GLU A 70 -14.40 -10.06 -3.79
C GLU A 70 -13.74 -10.85 -4.92
N LEU A 71 -12.89 -11.81 -4.55
CA LEU A 71 -12.20 -12.66 -5.51
C LEU A 71 -13.10 -13.84 -5.92
N GLY A 72 -13.42 -13.92 -7.20
CA GLY A 72 -14.21 -14.99 -7.78
C GLY A 72 -13.99 -15.07 -9.29
N LEU A 73 -14.85 -15.80 -10.02
CA LEU A 73 -14.80 -15.86 -11.49
C LEU A 73 -15.01 -14.48 -12.14
N ARG A 74 -15.68 -13.58 -11.43
CA ARG A 74 -15.86 -12.17 -11.81
C ARG A 74 -15.51 -11.31 -10.60
N PRO A 75 -14.25 -10.89 -10.47
CA PRO A 75 -13.84 -10.02 -9.39
C PRO A 75 -14.68 -8.74 -9.37
N ARG A 76 -14.96 -8.24 -8.17
CA ARG A 76 -15.73 -7.00 -7.99
C ARG A 76 -15.13 -6.18 -6.85
N GLY A 77 -14.89 -4.90 -7.14
CA GLY A 77 -14.52 -3.92 -6.11
C GLY A 77 -15.75 -3.26 -5.49
N THR A 78 -15.81 -3.22 -4.17
CA THR A 78 -16.81 -2.46 -3.41
C THR A 78 -16.13 -1.39 -2.58
N ARG A 79 -16.48 -0.12 -2.82
CA ARG A 79 -16.01 1.00 -1.99
C ARG A 79 -16.59 0.93 -0.59
N LEU A 80 -15.74 1.13 0.41
CA LEU A 80 -16.15 1.22 1.80
C LEU A 80 -16.69 2.61 2.17
N ASN A 81 -16.50 3.61 1.30
CA ASN A 81 -16.93 5.00 1.48
C ASN A 81 -16.38 5.63 2.76
N LEU A 82 -15.10 5.38 3.04
CA LEU A 82 -14.40 5.97 4.17
C LEU A 82 -14.32 7.50 3.99
N PRO A 83 -14.51 8.27 5.08
CA PRO A 83 -14.24 9.70 5.06
C PRO A 83 -12.74 9.94 4.82
N CYS A 84 -12.43 11.06 4.17
CA CYS A 84 -11.05 11.53 4.06
C CYS A 84 -10.45 11.69 5.46
N PRO A 85 -9.20 11.24 5.71
CA PRO A 85 -8.56 11.44 6.99
C PRO A 85 -8.49 12.92 7.39
N ALA A 86 -8.63 13.19 8.68
CA ALA A 86 -8.56 14.55 9.19
C ALA A 86 -7.22 15.22 8.85
N GLY A 87 -7.27 16.48 8.38
CA GLY A 87 -6.10 17.24 7.94
C GLY A 87 -5.66 16.96 6.49
N TYR A 88 -6.40 16.12 5.76
CA TYR A 88 -6.19 15.86 4.35
C TYR A 88 -7.44 16.21 3.54
N ASP A 89 -7.23 16.45 2.24
CA ASP A 89 -8.26 16.80 1.27
C ASP A 89 -8.23 15.83 0.08
N ARG A 90 -9.41 15.58 -0.49
CA ARG A 90 -9.62 14.81 -1.70
C ARG A 90 -9.06 15.51 -2.94
N ASP A 91 -8.99 16.84 -2.92
CA ASP A 91 -8.49 17.65 -4.05
C ASP A 91 -6.98 17.89 -4.02
N TYR A 92 -6.24 17.16 -3.17
CA TYR A 92 -4.79 17.28 -3.09
C TYR A 92 -4.15 17.05 -4.46
N ARG A 93 -3.27 17.97 -4.88
CA ARG A 93 -2.63 17.93 -6.19
C ARG A 93 -1.98 16.57 -6.42
N LYS A 94 -2.46 15.89 -7.47
CA LYS A 94 -1.93 14.59 -7.92
C LYS A 94 -0.41 14.69 -8.09
N GLY A 95 0.32 13.80 -7.40
CA GLY A 95 1.78 13.70 -7.49
C GLY A 95 2.59 14.40 -6.40
N ASP A 96 1.96 14.97 -5.36
CA ASP A 96 2.66 15.54 -4.19
C ASP A 96 2.62 14.62 -2.94
N ARG A 97 2.07 13.40 -3.09
CA ARG A 97 2.02 12.36 -2.05
C ARG A 97 1.98 10.95 -2.63
N CYS A 98 2.30 9.96 -1.79
CA CYS A 98 2.05 8.54 -2.00
C CYS A 98 1.31 7.96 -0.79
N ILE A 99 0.44 6.99 -1.03
CA ILE A 99 -0.24 6.23 0.02
C ILE A 99 0.30 4.80 0.01
N TYR A 100 0.59 4.26 1.20
CA TYR A 100 0.98 2.86 1.39
C TYR A 100 0.04 2.18 2.37
N SER A 101 -0.37 0.97 2.07
CA SER A 101 -1.13 0.09 2.97
C SER A 101 -0.16 -0.86 3.66
N VAL A 102 -0.21 -0.93 4.99
CA VAL A 102 0.72 -1.74 5.77
C VAL A 102 -0.03 -2.50 6.86
N GLU A 103 0.12 -3.81 6.90
CA GLU A 103 -0.31 -4.62 8.04
C GLU A 103 0.71 -4.49 9.18
N SER A 104 0.23 -4.28 10.39
CA SER A 104 1.09 -4.05 11.55
C SER A 104 0.41 -4.48 12.84
N CYS A 105 0.84 -5.62 13.39
CA CYS A 105 0.31 -6.20 14.63
C CYS A 105 -1.21 -6.44 14.61
N GLY A 106 -1.72 -6.93 13.48
CA GLY A 106 -3.15 -7.19 13.28
C GLY A 106 -3.98 -5.94 13.03
N GLU A 107 -3.35 -4.78 12.79
CA GLU A 107 -4.02 -3.55 12.39
C GLU A 107 -3.67 -3.21 10.93
N LEU A 108 -4.67 -2.78 10.16
CA LEU A 108 -4.44 -2.18 8.84
C LEU A 108 -4.09 -0.70 9.00
N LEU A 109 -2.86 -0.35 8.62
CA LEU A 109 -2.36 1.01 8.60
C LEU A 109 -2.34 1.58 7.19
N MET A 110 -2.66 2.86 7.07
CA MET A 110 -2.43 3.69 5.90
C MET A 110 -1.33 4.70 6.22
N VAL A 111 -0.25 4.68 5.45
CA VAL A 111 0.87 5.62 5.56
C VAL A 111 0.80 6.60 4.41
N VAL A 112 0.68 7.89 4.72
CA VAL A 112 0.71 8.96 3.73
C VAL A 112 2.08 9.62 3.77
N LYS A 113 2.86 9.45 2.70
CA LYS A 113 4.15 10.13 2.48
C LYS A 113 3.88 11.36 1.63
N THR A 114 4.18 12.55 2.17
CA THR A 114 4.08 13.81 1.41
C THR A 114 5.48 14.24 0.98
N TRP A 115 5.61 14.77 -0.23
CA TRP A 115 6.86 15.35 -0.69
C TRP A 115 6.64 16.70 -1.37
N ASN A 116 7.69 17.51 -1.43
CA ASN A 116 7.76 18.67 -2.30
C ASN A 116 8.58 18.31 -3.54
N CYS A 117 8.06 18.65 -4.71
CA CYS A 117 8.79 18.51 -5.96
C CYS A 117 9.38 19.86 -6.40
N ASN A 118 10.67 19.89 -6.70
CA ASN A 118 11.34 21.05 -7.31
C ASN A 118 10.93 21.16 -8.79
N ARG A 119 9.70 21.61 -9.04
CA ARG A 119 9.14 21.72 -10.41
C ARG A 119 9.88 22.74 -11.26
N ALA A 120 10.42 23.78 -10.63
CA ALA A 120 11.23 24.82 -11.27
C ALA A 120 12.60 24.30 -11.75
N ARG A 121 12.98 23.06 -11.40
CA ARG A 121 14.25 22.42 -11.77
C ARG A 121 15.46 23.30 -11.42
N LEU A 122 15.36 24.02 -10.30
CA LEU A 122 16.44 24.87 -9.84
C LEU A 122 17.70 24.01 -9.60
N PRO A 123 18.86 24.39 -10.17
CA PRO A 123 20.10 23.65 -9.95
C PRO A 123 20.43 23.60 -8.46
N ASN A 124 21.01 22.49 -8.02
CA ASN A 124 21.40 22.20 -6.62
C ASN A 124 20.27 21.91 -5.63
N LEU A 125 19.01 21.86 -6.06
CA LEU A 125 17.91 21.38 -5.21
C LEU A 125 17.48 19.97 -5.62
N PRO A 126 17.36 19.03 -4.66
CA PRO A 126 16.85 17.69 -4.95
C PRO A 126 15.48 17.77 -5.62
N ARG A 127 15.23 16.84 -6.55
CA ARG A 127 13.99 16.83 -7.33
C ARG A 127 12.75 16.59 -6.46
N TYR A 128 12.87 15.72 -5.47
CA TYR A 128 11.84 15.39 -4.50
C TYR A 128 12.41 15.45 -3.10
N VAL A 129 11.72 16.12 -2.18
CA VAL A 129 12.05 16.15 -0.76
C VAL A 129 10.86 15.66 0.02
N THR A 130 10.98 14.52 0.69
CA THR A 130 9.96 14.05 1.63
C THR A 130 9.81 15.06 2.75
N THR A 131 8.59 15.56 2.97
CA THR A 131 8.31 16.58 3.98
C THR A 131 7.73 15.97 5.24
N THR A 132 6.77 15.05 5.09
CA THR A 132 6.06 14.47 6.24
C THR A 132 5.59 13.04 5.99
N PHE A 133 5.37 12.33 7.09
CA PHE A 133 4.67 11.06 7.14
C PHE A 133 3.53 11.12 8.15
N ALA A 134 2.30 10.89 7.69
CA ALA A 134 1.17 10.61 8.55
C ALA A 134 0.83 9.13 8.52
N VAL A 135 0.42 8.60 9.65
CA VAL A 135 -0.04 7.21 9.77
C VAL A 135 -1.45 7.24 10.30
N PHE A 136 -2.32 6.46 9.66
CA PHE A 136 -3.69 6.25 10.07
C PHE A 136 -3.92 4.75 10.23
N LYS A 137 -4.85 4.39 11.10
CA LYS A 137 -5.31 3.01 11.23
C LYS A 137 -6.79 2.93 10.92
N LEU A 138 -7.20 1.85 10.28
CA LEU A 138 -8.62 1.59 10.03
C LEU A 138 -9.31 1.33 11.37
N ASN A 139 -10.39 2.07 11.65
CA ASN A 139 -11.19 1.82 12.82
C ASN A 139 -12.01 0.53 12.64
N PRO A 140 -11.88 -0.47 13.52
CA PRO A 140 -12.62 -1.74 13.37
C PRO A 140 -14.13 -1.59 13.55
N ARG A 141 -14.60 -0.54 14.24
CA ARG A 141 -16.01 -0.34 14.63
C ARG A 141 -16.70 0.79 13.87
N GLY A 142 -15.92 1.71 13.31
CA GLY A 142 -16.42 2.82 12.51
C GLY A 142 -15.68 2.82 11.19
N HIS A 143 -16.38 2.97 10.08
CA HIS A 143 -15.78 3.03 8.75
C HIS A 143 -15.02 4.36 8.57
N CYS A 144 -13.91 4.55 9.30
CA CYS A 144 -13.10 5.77 9.27
C CYS A 144 -11.62 5.51 9.63
N TRP A 145 -10.79 6.49 9.27
CA TRP A 145 -9.37 6.52 9.57
C TRP A 145 -9.09 7.23 10.88
N ILE A 146 -8.36 6.58 11.80
CA ILE A 146 -7.90 7.17 13.06
C ILE A 146 -6.41 7.48 12.94
N LYS A 147 -6.02 8.73 13.18
CA LYS A 147 -4.60 9.13 13.16
C LYS A 147 -3.82 8.42 14.28
N VAL A 148 -2.64 7.90 13.93
CA VAL A 148 -1.72 7.24 14.84
C VAL A 148 -0.60 8.21 15.20
N GLU A 149 -0.58 8.66 16.45
CA GLU A 149 0.45 9.58 16.96
C GLU A 149 1.72 8.85 17.42
N SER A 150 1.62 7.55 17.74
CA SER A 150 2.75 6.71 18.15
C SER A 150 2.62 5.29 17.63
N LEU A 151 3.70 4.79 17.04
CA LEU A 151 3.80 3.40 16.60
C LEU A 151 4.26 2.46 17.73
N GLY A 152 4.57 2.99 18.93
CA GLY A 152 5.10 2.20 20.04
C GLY A 152 6.47 1.60 19.69
N ASP A 153 6.63 0.29 19.87
CA ASP A 153 7.85 -0.45 19.49
C ASP A 153 7.99 -0.64 17.97
N ARG A 154 7.02 -0.23 17.17
CA ARG A 154 7.01 -0.55 15.74
C ARG A 154 7.80 0.47 14.93
N MET A 155 8.42 -0.01 13.86
CA MET A 155 9.05 0.79 12.82
C MET A 155 8.35 0.52 11.49
N LEU A 156 8.11 1.59 10.73
CA LEU A 156 7.57 1.49 9.38
C LEU A 156 8.66 1.83 8.37
N PHE A 157 8.85 0.93 7.41
CA PHE A 157 9.69 1.16 6.24
C PHE A 157 8.77 1.29 5.03
N VAL A 158 8.83 2.42 4.33
CA VAL A 158 8.06 2.64 3.11
C VAL A 158 9.01 2.94 1.95
N GLY A 159 8.98 2.06 0.95
CA GLY A 159 9.78 2.14 -0.26
C GLY A 159 9.06 2.87 -1.39
N ALA A 160 9.46 2.59 -2.62
CA ALA A 160 8.82 3.17 -3.80
C ALA A 160 7.43 2.57 -4.11
N SER A 161 7.18 1.33 -3.67
CA SER A 161 5.99 0.58 -4.09
C SER A 161 5.28 -0.18 -2.97
N ASN A 162 5.87 -0.29 -1.78
CA ASN A 162 5.26 -1.02 -0.66
C ASN A 162 5.75 -0.47 0.68
N GLY A 163 5.03 -0.86 1.74
CA GLY A 163 5.45 -0.63 3.12
C GLY A 163 5.49 -1.92 3.92
N ILE A 164 6.40 -1.98 4.89
CA ILE A 164 6.48 -3.07 5.86
C ILE A 164 6.54 -2.50 7.28
N SER A 165 6.01 -3.25 8.23
CA SER A 165 6.12 -2.98 9.66
C SER A 165 6.98 -4.03 10.33
N VAL A 166 7.89 -3.60 11.19
CA VAL A 166 8.74 -4.48 12.00
C VAL A 166 8.79 -3.98 13.44
N SER A 167 9.03 -4.87 14.39
CA SER A 167 9.31 -4.46 15.77
C SER A 167 10.76 -4.00 15.88
N ALA A 168 10.97 -2.83 16.51
CA ALA A 168 12.28 -2.25 16.76
C ALA A 168 13.08 -3.12 17.72
N SER A 169 12.43 -3.81 18.65
CA SER A 169 13.09 -4.72 19.60
C SER A 169 13.90 -5.83 18.94
N TYR A 170 13.60 -6.19 17.68
CA TYR A 170 14.39 -7.14 16.90
C TYR A 170 15.76 -6.60 16.46
N PHE A 171 15.99 -5.29 16.52
CA PHE A 171 17.21 -4.65 16.01
C PHE A 171 17.92 -3.86 17.13
N LEU A 172 19.11 -4.33 17.51
CA LEU A 172 19.96 -3.64 18.48
C LEU A 172 20.30 -2.22 17.98
N GLY A 173 20.01 -1.22 18.81
CA GLY A 173 20.29 0.19 18.51
C GLY A 173 19.19 0.94 17.75
N PHE A 174 18.09 0.28 17.39
CA PHE A 174 16.93 0.95 16.81
C PHE A 174 15.88 1.28 17.88
N LYS A 175 15.18 2.40 17.68
CA LYS A 175 14.10 2.85 18.56
C LYS A 175 12.77 2.63 17.86
N GLY A 176 11.77 2.16 18.60
CA GLY A 176 10.39 2.16 18.14
C GLY A 176 9.90 3.59 17.81
N ASN A 177 8.78 3.67 17.11
CA ASN A 177 8.20 4.95 16.65
C ASN A 177 9.05 5.67 15.61
N CYS A 178 9.79 4.92 14.80
CA CYS A 178 10.56 5.43 13.67
C CYS A 178 9.85 5.17 12.33
N LYS A 179 10.02 6.12 11.42
CA LYS A 179 9.52 6.07 10.05
C LYS A 179 10.72 6.24 9.12
N SER A 180 11.01 5.22 8.32
CA SER A 180 12.18 5.19 7.44
C SER A 180 11.75 5.05 5.99
N TYR A 181 12.46 5.74 5.09
CA TYR A 181 12.20 5.71 3.65
C TYR A 181 13.52 5.67 2.87
N THR A 182 13.44 5.18 1.65
CA THR A 182 14.51 5.23 0.65
C THR A 182 14.16 6.21 -0.46
#